data_AF-A0A8T5LS10-F1
#
_entry.id   AF-A0A8T5LS10-F1
#
_cell.length_a   1.000
_cell.length_b   1.000
_cell.length_c   1.000
_cell.angle_alpha   90.00
_cell.angle_beta   90.00
_cell.angle_gamma   90.00
#
_symmetry.space_group_name_H-M   'P 1'
#
loop_
_entity.id
_entity.type
_entity.pdbx_description
1 polymer ?
#
loop_
_entity_poly.entity_id
_entity_poly.type
_entity_poly.pdbx_seq_one_letter_code
_entity_poly.pdbx_strand_id
1 'polypeptide(L)' 'MANTDTIDLVAKILLIIGGLNWGLFIFGVNLVTIISFGVDIVAKIVYGLVAVAAIIALVKLFKK' A
#
# COMPACT_ATOMS: atom_id res chain seq x y z
N MET A 1 -16.24 19.42 -4.15
CA MET A 1 -16.53 18.11 -4.76
C MET A 1 -15.29 17.26 -4.58
N ALA A 2 -15.37 16.15 -3.84
CA ALA A 2 -14.29 15.18 -3.85
C ALA A 2 -14.29 14.54 -5.24
N ASN A 3 -13.44 15.02 -6.13
CA ASN A 3 -13.15 14.31 -7.37
C ASN A 3 -12.26 13.14 -6.94
N THR A 4 -12.86 12.05 -6.45
CA THR A 4 -12.13 10.85 -6.09
C THR A 4 -11.65 10.21 -7.38
N ASP A 5 -10.49 10.66 -7.84
CA ASP A 5 -9.71 9.91 -8.82
C ASP A 5 -9.56 8.50 -8.27
N THR A 6 -10.02 7.49 -9.00
CA THR A 6 -9.93 6.08 -8.61
C THR A 6 -8.51 5.72 -8.17
N ILE A 7 -7.50 6.34 -8.80
CA ILE A 7 -6.09 6.22 -8.46
C ILE A 7 -5.80 6.65 -7.02
N ASP A 8 -6.42 7.75 -6.53
CA ASP A 8 -6.23 8.22 -5.16
C ASP A 8 -6.87 7.29 -4.14
N LEU A 9 -8.05 6.77 -4.45
CA LEU A 9 -8.70 5.80 -3.58
C LEU A 9 -7.85 4.53 -3.47
N VAL A 10 -7.38 4.01 -4.60
CA VAL A 10 -6.49 2.84 -4.64
C VAL A 10 -5.18 3.12 -3.90
N ALA A 11 -4.55 4.27 -4.11
CA ALA A 11 -3.33 4.65 -3.41
C ALA A 11 -3.53 4.71 -1.89
N LYS A 12 -4.64 5.28 -1.42
CA LYS A 12 -5.00 5.32 0.01
C LYS A 12 -5.17 3.91 0.58
N ILE A 13 -5.88 3.03 -0.12
CA ILE A 13 -6.08 1.63 0.31
C ILE A 13 -4.73 0.90 0.41
N LEU A 14 -3.88 1.03 -0.62
CA LEU A 14 -2.54 0.42 -0.62
C LEU A 14 -1.67 0.94 0.52
N LEU A 15 -1.73 2.23 0.82
CA LEU A 15 -1.00 2.81 1.96
C LEU A 15 -1.51 2.30 3.30
N ILE A 16 -2.82 2.11 3.46
CA ILE A 16 -3.40 1.48 4.64
C ILE A 16 -2.88 0.05 4.78
N ILE A 17 -2.87 -0.74 3.70
CA ILE A 17 -2.34 -2.11 3.71
C ILE A 17 -0.84 -2.11 4.08
N GLY A 18 -0.05 -1.21 3.49
CA GLY A 18 1.37 -1.08 3.77
C GLY A 18 1.66 -0.69 5.23
N GLY A 19 0.96 0.31 5.75
CA GLY A 19 1.09 0.76 7.14
C GLY A 19 0.65 -0.32 8.14
N LEU A 20 -0.45 -1.01 7.86
CA LEU A 20 -0.93 -2.12 8.68
C LEU A 20 0.05 -3.29 8.66
N ASN A 21 0.63 -3.63 7.50
CA ASN A 21 1.64 -4.67 7.40
C ASN A 21 2.86 -4.34 8.28
N TRP A 22 3.37 -3.11 8.25
CA TRP A 22 4.48 -2.70 9.12
C TRP A 22 4.11 -2.75 10.60
N GLY A 23 2.91 -2.30 10.97
CA GLY A 23 2.44 -2.38 12.36
C GLY A 23 2.33 -3.83 12.86
N LEU A 24 1.80 -4.73 12.03
CA LEU A 24 1.68 -6.16 12.33
C LEU A 24 3.03 -6.89 12.30
N PHE A 25 3.97 -6.42 11.48
CA PHE A 25 5.30 -7.02 11.37
C PHE A 25 6.07 -6.98 12.70
N ILE A 26 5.83 -5.96 13.53
CA ILE A 26 6.40 -5.84 14.89
C ILE A 26 5.94 -7.01 15.78
N PHE A 27 4.75 -7.56 15.54
CA PHE A 27 4.21 -8.73 16.24
C PHE A 27 4.54 -10.05 15.53
N GLY A 28 5.44 -10.04 14.55
CA GLY A 28 5.81 -11.24 13.77
C GLY A 28 4.78 -11.63 12.71
N VAL A 29 3.80 -10.78 12.40
CA VAL A 29 2.73 -11.06 11.44
C VAL A 29 2.99 -10.29 10.14
N ASN A 30 3.15 -11.01 9.03
CA ASN A 30 3.28 -10.41 7.69
C ASN A 30 1.96 -10.48 6.93
N LEU A 31 1.18 -9.41 7.00
CA LEU A 31 -0.12 -9.31 6.32
C LEU A 31 0.01 -9.51 4.82
N VAL A 32 1.04 -8.94 4.20
CA VAL A 32 1.27 -9.07 2.74
C VAL A 32 1.52 -10.54 2.37
N THR A 33 2.27 -11.30 3.17
CA THR A 33 2.44 -12.74 2.97
C THR A 33 1.12 -13.51 3.13
N ILE A 34 0.28 -13.13 4.10
CA ILE A 34 -1.02 -13.77 4.33
C ILE A 34 -1.94 -13.57 3.13
N ILE A 35 -2.11 -12.33 2.66
CA ILE A 35 -2.98 -12.02 1.50
C ILE A 35 -2.41 -12.53 0.18
N SER A 36 -1.09 -12.75 0.10
CA SER A 36 -0.46 -13.37 -1.05
C SER A 36 -0.52 -14.89 -1.01
N PHE A 37 -1.15 -15.50 0.00
CA PHE A 37 -1.20 -16.94 0.23
C PHE A 37 0.20 -17.59 0.27
N GLY A 38 1.21 -16.84 0.75
CA GLY A 38 2.61 -17.29 0.77
C GLY A 38 3.32 -17.26 -0.58
N VAL A 39 2.66 -16.81 -1.66
CA VAL A 39 3.27 -16.72 -2.99
C VAL A 39 4.20 -15.50 -3.07
N ASP A 40 5.51 -15.74 -3.18
CA ASP A 40 6.55 -14.70 -3.13
C ASP A 40 6.40 -13.64 -4.23
N ILE A 41 6.12 -14.05 -5.47
CA ILE A 41 5.95 -13.11 -6.58
C ILE A 41 4.76 -12.17 -6.35
N VAL A 42 3.66 -12.68 -5.77
CA VAL A 42 2.47 -11.88 -5.45
C VAL A 42 2.78 -10.90 -4.32
N ALA A 43 3.50 -11.33 -3.28
CA ALA A 43 3.93 -10.44 -2.19
C ALA A 43 4.81 -9.29 -2.72
N LYS A 44 5.78 -9.58 -3.60
CA LYS A 44 6.63 -8.56 -4.23
C LYS A 44 5.83 -7.56 -5.06
N ILE A 45 4.82 -8.03 -5.79
CA ILE A 45 3.90 -7.15 -6.55
C ILE A 45 3.15 -6.22 -5.58
N VAL A 46 2.59 -6.75 -4.50
CA VAL A 46 1.89 -5.93 -3.49
C VAL A 46 2.83 -4.88 -2.90
N TYR A 47 4.05 -5.24 -2.51
CA TYR A 47 5.04 -4.26 -2.02
C TYR A 47 5.40 -3.20 -3.06
N GLY A 48 5.53 -3.59 -4.34
CA GLY A 48 5.73 -2.64 -5.44
C GLY A 48 4.58 -1.66 -5.59
N LEU A 49 3.33 -2.14 -5.51
CA LEU A 49 2.13 -1.29 -5.58
C LEU A 49 2.05 -0.32 -4.39
N VAL A 50 2.39 -0.78 -3.18
CA VAL A 50 2.47 0.09 -1.99
C VAL A 50 3.52 1.19 -2.17
N ALA A 51 4.69 0.86 -2.73
CA ALA A 51 5.73 1.86 -3.01
C ALA A 51 5.27 2.91 -4.03
N VAL A 52 4.61 2.49 -5.10
CA VAL A 52 4.02 3.42 -6.09
C VAL A 52 2.96 4.31 -5.44
N ALA A 53 2.09 3.75 -4.59
CA ALA A 53 1.08 4.52 -3.86
C ALA A 53 1.71 5.58 -2.93
N ALA A 54 2.82 5.24 -2.26
CA ALA A 54 3.58 6.19 -1.44
C ALA A 54 4.17 7.34 -2.27
N ILE A 55 4.71 7.05 -3.46
CA ILE A 55 5.21 8.08 -4.37
C ILE A 55 4.07 8.99 -4.83
N ILE A 56 2.92 8.44 -5.22
CA ILE A 56 1.74 9.24 -5.62
C ILE A 56 1.31 10.18 -4.48
N ALA A 57 1.19 9.66 -3.26
CA ALA A 57 0.82 10.45 -2.09
C ALA A 57 1.87 11.54 -1.79
N LEU A 58 3.16 11.22 -1.91
CA LEU A 58 4.24 12.18 -1.72
C LEU A 58 4.21 13.31 -2.76
N VAL A 59 4.03 12.97 -4.04
CA VAL A 59 3.92 13.98 -5.11
C VAL A 59 2.72 14.90 -4.87
N LYS A 60 1.58 14.34 -4.45
CA LYS A 60 0.38 15.12 -4.10
C LYS A 60 0.56 15.96 -2.84
N LEU A 61 1.36 15.53 -1.88
CA LEU A 61 1.66 16.32 -0.68
C LEU A 61 2.33 17.65 -1.02
N PHE A 62 3.17 17.69 -2.07
CA PHE A 62 3.88 18.90 -2.51
C PHE A 62 3.20 19.65 -3.65
N LYS A 63 2.32 18.99 -4.42
CA LYS A 63 1.46 19.65 -5.41
C LYS A 63 0.19 20.16 -4.71
N LYS A 64 0.29 21.40 -4.22
CA LYS A 64 -0.83 22.13 -3.62
C LYS A 64 -1.98 22.31 -4.60
#